data_AF-A0A1F7H3Q7-F1
#
_entry.id   AF-A0A1F7H3Q7-F1
#
_cell.length_a   1.000
_cell.length_b   1.000
_cell.length_c   1.000
_cell.angle_alpha   90.00
_cell.angle_beta   90.00
_cell.angle_gamma   90.00
#
_symmetry.space_group_name_H-M   'P 1'
#
loop_
_entity.id
_entity.type
_entity.pdbx_description
1 polymer ?
#
loop_
_entity_poly.entity_id
_entity_poly.type
_entity_poly.pdbx_seq_one_letter_code
_entity_poly.pdbx_strand_id
1 'polypeptide(L)'
;MNKLTIGIIVTSIIFLIIFVMYLIVLNQKNNPPVQSIQPTSIPIPSSRPLRELEVVQTNPKDETTNIPISTTINLTFNESLQNRPIAISIAPAVPFIQKGTDKNVIITFSQPLSPGTLYTYTIKYPNTNYLPQSFVFTTTGPTQRFLPNTYPGNIE
;
A
#
# COMPACT_ATOMS: atom_id res chain seq x y z
N MET A 1 -76.88 7.73 -48.88
CA MET A 1 -75.60 6.98 -48.90
C MET A 1 -75.93 5.49 -48.96
N ASN A 2 -75.52 4.82 -50.05
CA ASN A 2 -75.86 3.42 -50.36
C ASN A 2 -75.01 2.45 -49.52
N LYS A 3 -75.64 1.37 -49.03
CA LYS A 3 -75.01 0.35 -48.19
C LYS A 3 -73.74 -0.25 -48.84
N LEU A 4 -73.71 -0.31 -50.17
CA LEU A 4 -72.54 -0.72 -50.96
C LEU A 4 -71.34 0.22 -50.79
N THR A 5 -71.55 1.53 -50.85
CA THR A 5 -70.46 2.53 -50.71
C THR A 5 -69.92 2.57 -49.29
N ILE A 6 -70.76 2.35 -48.28
CA ILE A 6 -70.30 2.21 -46.89
C ILE A 6 -69.42 0.96 -46.74
N GLY A 7 -69.79 -0.16 -47.36
CA GLY A 7 -68.98 -1.39 -47.34
C GLY A 7 -67.61 -1.23 -48.01
N ILE A 8 -67.54 -0.51 -49.14
CA ILE A 8 -66.28 -0.22 -49.84
C ILE A 8 -65.38 0.70 -49.01
N ILE A 9 -65.95 1.70 -48.32
CA ILE A 9 -65.17 2.60 -47.46
C ILE A 9 -64.57 1.83 -46.27
N VAL A 10 -65.36 0.97 -45.61
CA VAL A 10 -64.90 0.19 -44.45
C VAL A 10 -63.81 -0.81 -44.85
N THR A 11 -63.96 -1.49 -45.98
CA THR A 11 -62.95 -2.44 -46.48
C THR A 11 -61.65 -1.74 -46.89
N SER A 12 -61.73 -0.57 -47.54
CA SER A 12 -60.55 0.26 -47.83
C SER A 12 -59.84 0.75 -46.58
N ILE A 13 -60.57 1.13 -45.52
CA ILE A 13 -59.97 1.55 -44.24
C ILE A 13 -59.23 0.40 -43.57
N ILE A 14 -59.82 -0.80 -43.54
CA ILE A 14 -59.17 -1.98 -42.96
C ILE A 14 -57.90 -2.33 -43.74
N PHE A 15 -57.95 -2.29 -45.06
CA PHE A 15 -56.79 -2.56 -45.91
C PHE A 15 -55.68 -1.51 -45.72
N LEU A 16 -56.05 -0.23 -45.57
CA LEU A 16 -55.13 0.85 -45.26
C LEU A 16 -54.42 0.62 -43.92
N ILE A 17 -55.15 0.20 -42.88
CA ILE A 17 -54.57 -0.09 -41.56
C ILE A 17 -53.57 -1.25 -41.64
N ILE A 18 -53.91 -2.32 -42.35
CA ILE A 18 -53.01 -3.48 -42.55
C ILE A 18 -51.78 -3.04 -43.35
N PHE A 19 -51.96 -2.23 -44.38
CA PHE A 19 -50.85 -1.71 -45.19
C PHE A 19 -49.93 -0.80 -44.37
N VAL A 20 -50.47 0.08 -43.52
CA VAL A 20 -49.67 0.93 -42.62
C VAL A 20 -48.91 0.07 -41.60
N MET A 21 -49.54 -0.94 -41.01
CA MET A 21 -48.86 -1.90 -40.12
C MET A 21 -47.74 -2.64 -40.85
N TYR A 22 -47.98 -3.06 -42.09
CA TYR A 22 -46.97 -3.71 -42.93
C TYR A 22 -45.78 -2.77 -43.21
N LEU A 23 -46.03 -1.51 -43.56
CA LEU A 23 -44.96 -0.51 -43.76
C LEU A 23 -44.15 -0.25 -42.48
N ILE A 24 -44.80 -0.23 -41.31
CA ILE A 24 -44.10 -0.08 -40.02
C ILE A 24 -43.16 -1.26 -39.76
N VAL A 25 -43.57 -2.49 -40.08
CA VAL A 25 -42.72 -3.68 -39.89
C VAL A 25 -41.55 -3.71 -40.89
N LEU A 26 -41.77 -3.30 -42.14
CA LEU A 26 -40.68 -3.19 -43.13
C LEU A 26 -39.62 -2.17 -42.71
N ASN A 27 -40.01 -1.08 -42.05
CA ASN A 27 -39.07 -0.06 -41.60
C ASN A 27 -38.29 -0.45 -40.33
N GLN A 28 -38.59 -1.59 -39.71
CA GLN A 28 -37.85 -2.11 -38.55
C GLN A 28 -36.64 -2.98 -38.93
N LYS A 29 -36.43 -3.31 -40.21
CA LYS A 29 -35.42 -4.31 -40.63
C LYS A 29 -34.00 -3.75 -40.91
N ASN A 30 -33.75 -2.45 -40.77
CA ASN A 30 -32.48 -1.83 -41.19
C ASN A 30 -31.62 -1.22 -40.10
N ASN A 31 -31.93 -1.46 -38.83
CA ASN A 31 -30.94 -1.20 -37.79
C ASN A 31 -30.19 -2.51 -37.53
N PRO A 32 -28.95 -2.68 -38.01
CA PRO A 32 -28.11 -3.72 -37.45
C PRO A 32 -28.09 -3.52 -35.93
N PRO A 33 -27.95 -4.57 -35.12
CA PRO A 33 -27.64 -4.37 -33.71
C PRO A 33 -26.45 -3.42 -33.69
N VAL A 34 -26.61 -2.25 -33.07
CA VAL A 34 -25.45 -1.44 -32.70
C VAL A 34 -24.67 -2.39 -31.82
N GLN A 35 -23.60 -2.96 -32.37
CA GLN A 35 -22.60 -3.60 -31.56
C GLN A 35 -22.14 -2.46 -30.66
N SER A 36 -22.60 -2.49 -29.42
CA SER A 36 -21.87 -1.84 -28.36
C SER A 36 -20.51 -2.49 -28.42
N ILE A 37 -19.58 -1.85 -29.11
CA ILE A 37 -18.18 -1.87 -28.70
C ILE A 37 -18.21 -1.27 -27.30
N GLN A 38 -18.60 -2.09 -26.32
CA GLN A 38 -18.02 -1.99 -25.02
C GLN A 38 -16.53 -1.95 -25.33
N PRO A 39 -15.82 -0.84 -25.03
CA PRO A 39 -14.39 -0.84 -25.22
C PRO A 39 -13.92 -2.11 -24.54
N THR A 40 -13.24 -2.98 -25.28
CA THR A 40 -12.51 -4.05 -24.65
C THR A 40 -11.59 -3.28 -23.71
N SER A 41 -11.90 -3.27 -22.42
CA SER A 41 -10.91 -2.91 -21.44
C SER A 41 -9.79 -3.85 -21.78
N ILE A 42 -8.68 -3.31 -22.29
CA ILE A 42 -7.40 -4.00 -22.24
C ILE A 42 -7.41 -4.64 -20.86
N PRO A 43 -7.27 -5.97 -20.71
CA PRO A 43 -7.12 -6.54 -19.39
C PRO A 43 -5.91 -5.81 -18.82
N ILE A 44 -6.19 -4.82 -17.97
CA ILE A 44 -5.17 -4.21 -17.14
C ILE A 44 -4.68 -5.45 -16.41
N PRO A 45 -3.43 -5.91 -16.63
CA PRO A 45 -2.91 -6.97 -15.78
C PRO A 45 -3.21 -6.48 -14.38
N SER A 46 -3.89 -7.30 -13.57
CA SER A 46 -4.11 -6.99 -12.17
C SER A 46 -2.73 -6.89 -11.54
N SER A 47 -2.07 -5.74 -11.70
CA SER A 47 -0.83 -5.41 -11.07
C SER A 47 -1.26 -5.21 -9.64
N ARG A 48 -1.18 -6.30 -8.87
CA ARG A 48 -1.20 -6.21 -7.42
C ARG A 48 -0.31 -5.02 -7.11
N PRO A 49 -0.82 -3.98 -6.42
CA PRO A 49 0.03 -2.85 -6.05
C PRO A 49 1.25 -3.46 -5.38
N LEU A 50 2.42 -3.06 -5.85
CA LEU A 50 3.68 -3.57 -5.34
C LEU A 50 3.69 -3.17 -3.86
N ARG A 51 3.34 -4.11 -2.98
CA ARG A 51 3.20 -3.82 -1.55
C ARG A 51 4.60 -3.47 -1.07
N GLU A 52 4.79 -2.22 -0.68
CA GLU A 52 6.08 -1.74 -0.17
C GLU A 52 6.46 -2.55 1.06
N LEU A 53 7.70 -3.04 1.11
CA LEU A 53 8.18 -3.75 2.28
C LEU A 53 8.34 -2.73 3.41
N GLU A 54 7.64 -2.93 4.51
CA GLU A 54 7.64 -1.99 5.63
C GLU A 54 7.69 -2.72 6.96
N VAL A 55 8.26 -2.06 7.98
CA VAL A 55 8.15 -2.46 9.37
C VAL A 55 6.77 -2.05 9.89
N VAL A 56 5.99 -3.03 10.34
CA VAL A 56 4.64 -2.83 10.91
C VAL A 56 4.62 -2.86 12.43
N GLN A 57 5.66 -3.40 13.06
CA GLN A 57 5.77 -3.45 14.51
C GLN A 57 7.24 -3.45 14.95
N THR A 58 7.49 -2.76 16.06
CA THR A 58 8.79 -2.71 16.73
C THR A 58 8.65 -3.00 18.21
N ASN A 59 9.67 -3.65 18.78
CA ASN A 59 9.87 -3.73 20.22
C ASN A 59 11.37 -3.53 20.52
N PRO A 60 11.78 -2.48 21.23
CA PRO A 60 10.97 -1.42 21.83
C PRO A 60 10.10 -0.69 20.80
N LYS A 61 8.89 -0.28 21.22
CA LYS A 61 8.03 0.57 20.41
C LYS A 61 8.74 1.92 20.20
N ASP A 62 8.51 2.54 19.06
CA ASP A 62 9.04 3.87 18.76
C ASP A 62 8.76 4.88 19.88
N GLU A 63 9.74 5.74 20.13
CA GLU A 63 9.76 6.77 21.17
C GLU A 63 9.64 6.26 22.62
N THR A 64 9.73 4.94 22.85
CA THR A 64 9.63 4.40 24.22
C THR A 64 10.85 4.76 25.06
N THR A 65 10.61 5.16 26.31
CA THR A 65 11.65 5.50 27.28
C THR A 65 11.77 4.44 28.37
N ASN A 66 12.80 4.55 29.21
CA ASN A 66 13.06 3.64 30.33
C ASN A 66 13.27 2.17 29.92
N ILE A 67 13.83 1.96 28.72
CA ILE A 67 14.13 0.61 28.22
C ILE A 67 15.35 0.02 28.96
N PRO A 68 15.32 -1.24 29.42
CA PRO A 68 16.48 -1.87 30.05
C PRO A 68 17.72 -1.87 29.13
N ILE A 69 18.91 -1.68 29.71
CA ILE A 69 20.17 -1.65 28.94
C ILE A 69 20.54 -3.00 28.30
N SER A 70 19.89 -4.09 28.72
CA SER A 70 20.03 -5.45 28.17
C SER A 70 18.96 -5.81 27.13
N THR A 71 18.22 -4.81 26.63
CA THR A 71 17.15 -5.02 25.65
C THR A 71 17.65 -5.59 24.32
N THR A 72 16.73 -6.17 23.55
CA THR A 72 16.91 -6.50 22.13
C THR A 72 15.94 -5.67 21.29
N ILE A 73 16.21 -5.50 20.00
CA ILE A 73 15.24 -4.91 19.06
C ILE A 73 14.60 -6.01 18.24
N ASN A 74 13.27 -6.10 18.27
CA ASN A 74 12.48 -7.01 17.45
C ASN A 74 11.67 -6.19 16.44
N LEU A 75 11.78 -6.55 15.17
CA LEU A 75 11.09 -5.91 14.06
C LEU A 75 10.16 -6.94 13.40
N THR A 76 8.93 -6.54 13.10
CA THR A 76 7.98 -7.33 12.30
C THR A 76 7.68 -6.58 11.02
N PHE A 77 7.81 -7.26 9.89
CA PHE A 77 7.54 -6.72 8.56
C PHE A 77 6.16 -7.14 8.04
N ASN A 78 5.57 -6.34 7.15
CA ASN A 78 4.29 -6.68 6.51
C ASN A 78 4.39 -7.92 5.60
N GLU A 79 5.57 -8.17 5.03
CA GLU A 79 5.88 -9.27 4.13
C GLU A 79 7.14 -10.05 4.56
N SER A 80 7.32 -11.23 3.97
CA SER A 80 8.50 -12.08 4.21
C SER A 80 9.76 -11.42 3.67
N LEU A 81 10.86 -11.52 4.44
CA LEU A 81 12.19 -11.09 4.07
C LEU A 81 13.00 -12.16 3.31
N GLN A 82 12.41 -13.32 2.98
CA GLN A 82 13.14 -14.37 2.26
C GLN A 82 13.83 -13.79 1.01
N ASN A 83 15.16 -13.94 0.96
CA ASN A 83 16.04 -13.42 -0.10
C ASN A 83 16.06 -11.88 -0.25
N ARG A 84 15.62 -11.13 0.75
CA ARG A 84 15.64 -9.65 0.78
C ARG A 84 16.50 -9.16 1.95
N PRO A 85 17.83 -9.04 1.79
CA PRO A 85 18.70 -8.63 2.88
C PRO A 85 18.46 -7.15 3.22
N ILE A 86 17.99 -6.83 4.42
CA ILE A 86 17.91 -5.44 4.89
C ILE A 86 19.23 -5.01 5.53
N ALA A 87 19.53 -3.71 5.46
CA ALA A 87 20.64 -3.12 6.18
C ALA A 87 20.12 -2.33 7.38
N ILE A 88 20.76 -2.49 8.53
CA ILE A 88 20.38 -1.80 9.77
C ILE A 88 21.59 -0.99 10.27
N SER A 89 21.34 0.24 10.68
CA SER A 89 22.33 1.09 11.36
C SER A 89 21.77 1.60 12.67
N ILE A 90 22.60 1.68 13.71
CA ILE A 90 22.22 2.13 15.05
C ILE A 90 23.15 3.26 15.48
N ALA A 91 22.58 4.32 16.05
CA ALA A 91 23.27 5.48 16.57
C ALA A 91 22.79 5.77 18.00
N PRO A 92 23.69 5.97 19.00
CA PRO A 92 25.13 5.76 18.95
C PRO A 92 25.52 4.36 18.48
N ALA A 93 26.70 4.24 17.86
CA ALA A 93 27.16 2.97 17.31
C ALA A 93 27.42 1.95 18.43
N VAL A 94 26.78 0.78 18.31
CA VAL A 94 26.96 -0.36 19.23
C VAL A 94 27.09 -1.62 18.40
N PRO A 95 28.04 -2.53 18.71
CA PRO A 95 28.12 -3.82 18.03
C PRO A 95 26.87 -4.67 18.27
N PHE A 96 26.33 -5.26 17.20
CA PHE A 96 25.16 -6.13 17.27
C PHE A 96 25.23 -7.26 16.24
N ILE A 97 24.42 -8.28 16.47
CA ILE A 97 24.14 -9.37 15.54
C ILE A 97 22.66 -9.29 15.18
N GLN A 98 22.33 -9.45 13.90
CA GLN A 98 20.95 -9.54 13.44
C GLN A 98 20.60 -10.97 13.03
N LYS A 99 19.40 -11.42 13.37
CA LYS A 99 18.84 -12.71 12.95
C LYS A 99 17.45 -12.50 12.33
N GLY A 100 17.34 -12.75 11.04
CA GLY A 100 16.07 -12.71 10.31
C GLY A 100 15.39 -14.08 10.27
N THR A 101 14.07 -14.12 10.48
CA THR A 101 13.24 -15.32 10.36
C THR A 101 11.91 -14.94 9.71
N ASP A 102 11.76 -15.27 8.42
CA ASP A 102 10.58 -14.93 7.62
C ASP A 102 10.23 -13.43 7.69
N LYS A 103 9.23 -13.03 8.48
CA LYS A 103 8.81 -11.63 8.67
C LYS A 103 9.46 -10.92 9.86
N ASN A 104 10.25 -11.62 10.67
CA ASN A 104 10.78 -11.08 11.92
C ASN A 104 12.28 -10.87 11.83
N VAL A 105 12.79 -9.79 12.42
CA VAL A 105 14.23 -9.56 12.61
C VAL A 105 14.49 -9.26 14.07
N ILE A 106 15.42 -9.98 14.66
CA ILE A 106 15.88 -9.77 16.03
C ILE A 106 17.30 -9.22 15.97
N ILE A 107 17.53 -8.10 16.65
CA ILE A 107 18.84 -7.48 16.84
C ILE A 107 19.26 -7.71 18.28
N THR A 108 20.40 -8.38 18.45
CA THR A 108 21.01 -8.66 19.75
C THR A 108 22.32 -7.90 19.86
N PHE A 109 22.41 -6.99 20.83
CA PHE A 109 23.63 -6.26 21.10
C PHE A 109 24.68 -7.16 21.73
N SER A 110 25.94 -7.01 21.33
CA SER A 110 27.04 -7.81 21.89
C SER A 110 27.50 -7.29 23.27
N GLN A 111 27.04 -6.11 23.67
CA GLN A 111 27.34 -5.47 24.95
C GLN A 111 26.10 -4.72 25.45
N PRO A 112 25.97 -4.48 26.78
CA PRO A 112 24.90 -3.65 27.31
C PRO A 112 24.92 -2.24 26.71
N LEU A 113 23.74 -1.66 26.49
CA LEU A 113 23.60 -0.30 26.02
C LEU A 113 23.99 0.71 27.11
N SER A 114 24.39 1.92 26.68
CA SER A 114 24.66 3.02 27.61
C SER A 114 23.37 3.45 28.33
N PRO A 115 23.40 3.71 29.65
CA PRO A 115 22.24 4.16 30.39
C PRO A 115 21.79 5.57 29.98
N GLY A 116 20.51 5.88 30.13
CA GLY A 116 19.93 7.20 29.88
C GLY A 116 20.21 7.76 28.48
N THR A 117 20.40 6.89 27.49
CA THR A 117 20.88 7.23 26.14
C THR A 117 19.75 7.06 25.12
N LEU A 118 19.57 8.08 24.27
CA LEU A 118 18.68 8.02 23.12
C LEU A 118 19.37 7.25 21.99
N TYR A 119 18.78 6.13 21.59
CA TYR A 119 19.21 5.33 20.45
C TYR A 119 18.25 5.51 19.29
N THR A 120 18.82 5.75 18.11
CA THR A 120 18.12 5.75 16.83
C THR A 120 18.59 4.56 16.01
N TYR A 121 17.66 3.78 15.46
CA TYR A 121 17.98 2.73 14.51
C TYR A 121 17.24 2.95 13.19
N THR A 122 17.93 2.74 12.09
CA THR A 122 17.44 2.97 10.72
C THR A 122 17.52 1.68 9.92
N ILE A 123 16.42 1.34 9.28
CA ILE A 123 16.28 0.21 8.36
C ILE A 123 16.36 0.75 6.94
N LYS A 124 17.31 0.22 6.16
CA LYS A 124 17.47 0.50 4.73
C LYS A 124 17.13 -0.75 3.93
N TYR A 125 16.34 -0.54 2.88
CA TYR A 125 15.90 -1.60 1.98
C TYR A 125 16.82 -1.74 0.77
N PRO A 126 16.99 -2.94 0.19
CA PRO A 126 17.76 -3.15 -1.04
C PRO A 126 17.28 -2.33 -2.22
N ASN A 127 15.96 -2.24 -2.36
CA ASN A 127 15.34 -1.44 -3.41
C ASN A 127 15.31 0.02 -2.93
N THR A 128 16.10 0.85 -3.59
CA THR A 128 16.26 2.27 -3.27
C THR A 128 15.01 3.11 -3.52
N ASN A 129 13.97 2.54 -4.14
CA ASN A 129 12.67 3.19 -4.26
C ASN A 129 11.88 3.17 -2.95
N TYR A 130 12.26 2.32 -1.99
CA TYR A 130 11.65 2.30 -0.66
C TYR A 130 12.39 3.25 0.27
N LEU A 131 11.63 4.03 1.05
CA LEU A 131 12.21 4.99 1.98
C LEU A 131 12.77 4.26 3.21
N PRO A 132 13.94 4.68 3.73
CA PRO A 132 14.42 4.18 5.01
C PRO A 132 13.44 4.50 6.14
N GLN A 133 13.22 3.54 7.04
CA GLN A 133 12.44 3.76 8.25
C GLN A 133 13.37 3.94 9.44
N SER A 134 13.11 4.93 10.30
CA SER A 134 13.88 5.17 11.51
C SER A 134 12.97 5.14 12.72
N PHE A 135 13.52 4.64 13.83
CA PHE A 135 12.83 4.52 15.09
C PHE A 135 13.79 4.90 16.22
N VAL A 136 13.24 5.35 17.33
CA VAL A 136 14.00 5.78 18.50
C VAL A 136 13.52 5.12 19.78
N PHE A 137 14.43 4.95 20.74
CA PHE A 137 14.08 4.58 22.11
C PHE A 137 15.14 5.11 23.08
N THR A 138 14.77 5.27 24.34
CA THR A 138 15.67 5.75 25.38
C THR A 138 15.86 4.69 26.46
N THR A 139 17.11 4.37 26.76
CA THR A 139 17.46 3.43 27.83
C THR A 139 17.21 4.02 29.22
N THR A 140 16.97 3.15 30.19
CA THR A 140 16.86 3.53 31.61
C THR A 140 18.22 3.95 32.19
N GLY A 141 18.20 4.73 33.27
CA GLY A 141 19.38 5.19 33.99
C GLY A 141 19.70 6.67 33.77
N PRO A 142 20.78 7.17 34.41
CA PRO A 142 21.13 8.58 34.35
C PRO A 142 21.58 8.97 32.94
N THR A 143 21.06 10.09 32.43
CA THR A 143 21.54 10.69 31.18
C THR A 143 22.99 11.12 31.32
N GLN A 144 23.87 10.61 30.46
CA GLN A 144 25.25 11.08 30.40
C GLN A 144 25.27 12.55 29.95
N ARG A 145 25.85 13.42 30.77
CA ARG A 145 26.14 14.79 30.37
C ARG A 145 27.37 14.79 29.47
N PHE A 146 27.20 15.16 28.21
CA PHE A 146 28.35 15.46 27.35
C PHE A 146 28.86 16.85 27.73
N LEU A 147 30.10 16.93 28.22
CA LEU A 147 30.80 18.20 28.31
C LEU A 147 31.23 18.60 26.89
N PRO A 148 31.02 19.86 26.46
CA PRO A 148 31.52 20.33 25.18
C PRO A 148 33.05 20.18 25.11
N ASN A 149 33.58 19.72 23.98
CA ASN A 149 35.03 19.63 23.72
C ASN A 149 35.76 20.98 23.75
N THR A 150 35.03 22.08 23.91
CA THR A 150 35.56 23.44 24.07
C THR A 150 35.61 23.90 25.52
N TYR A 151 35.35 23.03 26.51
CA TYR A 151 35.49 23.43 27.91
C TYR A 151 36.97 23.69 28.20
N PRO A 152 37.39 24.94 28.46
CA PRO A 152 38.77 25.22 28.81
C PRO A 152 39.02 24.56 30.18
N GLY A 153 39.76 23.45 30.17
CA GLY A 153 40.28 22.88 31.41
C GLY A 153 41.17 23.92 32.06
N ASN A 154 40.91 24.21 33.33
CA ASN A 154 41.76 25.06 34.14
C ASN A 154 43.14 24.38 34.20
N ILE A 155 44.11 24.91 33.45
CA ILE A 155 45.52 24.68 33.69
C ILE A 155 45.87 25.47 34.95
N GLU A 156 45.76 24.80 36.11
CA GLU A 156 46.43 25.22 37.35
C GLU A 156 47.92 24.84 37.29
#